data_AF-A0A820LNQ9-F1
#
_entry.id   AF-A0A820LNQ9-F1
#
_cell.length_a   1.000
_cell.length_b   1.000
_cell.length_c   1.000
_cell.angle_alpha   90.00
_cell.angle_beta   90.00
_cell.angle_gamma   90.00
#
_symmetry.space_group_name_H-M   'P 1'
#
loop_
_entity.id
_entity.type
_entity.pdbx_description
1 polymer ?
#
loop_
_entity_poly.entity_id
_entity_poly.type
_entity_poly.pdbx_seq_one_letter_code
_entity_poly.pdbx_strand_id
1 'polypeptide(L)' 'KWTENNFVWSPKGTYLASFHEQGIAFWGVKEFRQVQRFAHRGVNYIDFSPGERYLVTIS' A
#
# COMPACT_ATOMS: atom_id res chain seq x y z
N LYS A 1 -15.88 11.15 -8.94
CA LYS A 1 -15.65 9.73 -9.31
C LYS A 1 -15.42 8.95 -8.03
N TRP A 2 -16.12 7.85 -7.80
CA TRP A 2 -15.93 6.92 -6.68
C TRP A 2 -15.01 5.82 -7.24
N THR A 3 -13.69 5.78 -7.07
CA THR A 3 -12.82 6.03 -5.90
C THR A 3 -11.48 6.63 -6.37
N GLU A 4 -11.08 7.78 -5.82
CA GLU A 4 -9.72 8.33 -6.00
C GLU A 4 -8.70 7.69 -5.04
N ASN A 5 -9.16 6.90 -4.07
CA ASN A 5 -8.30 6.18 -3.15
C ASN A 5 -8.14 4.73 -3.64
N ASN A 6 -7.10 4.50 -4.45
CA ASN A 6 -6.67 3.15 -4.75
C ASN A 6 -6.15 2.54 -3.44
N PHE A 7 -6.74 1.42 -3.05
CA PHE A 7 -6.25 0.60 -1.94
C PHE A 7 -5.95 -0.78 -2.49
N VAL A 8 -4.87 -1.41 -2.02
CA VAL A 8 -4.50 -2.76 -2.44
C VAL A 8 -4.23 -3.60 -1.22
N TRP A 9 -4.84 -4.78 -1.21
CA TRP A 9 -4.59 -5.80 -0.20
C TRP A 9 -3.34 -6.60 -0.54
N SER A 10 -2.58 -6.97 0.49
CA SER A 10 -1.52 -7.93 0.32
C SER A 10 -2.08 -9.34 0.02
N PRO A 11 -1.33 -10.25 -0.62
CA PRO A 11 -1.84 -11.55 -1.05
C PRO A 11 -2.39 -12.44 0.07
N LYS A 12 -1.91 -12.27 1.32
CA LYS A 12 -2.43 -13.01 2.49
C LYS A 12 -3.41 -12.18 3.33
N GLY A 13 -3.74 -10.97 2.91
CA GLY A 13 -4.67 -10.06 3.58
C GLY A 13 -4.17 -9.51 4.92
N THR A 14 -2.88 -9.65 5.23
CA THR A 14 -2.31 -9.16 6.50
C THR A 14 -2.07 -7.65 6.48
N TYR A 15 -1.92 -7.08 5.29
CA TYR A 15 -1.65 -5.67 5.08
C TYR A 15 -2.58 -5.05 4.04
N LEU A 16 -2.75 -3.74 4.19
CA LEU A 16 -3.44 -2.87 3.25
C LEU A 16 -2.50 -1.72 2.88
N ALA A 17 -2.42 -1.38 1.61
CA ALA A 17 -1.68 -0.21 1.12
C ALA A 17 -2.66 0.83 0.58
N SER A 18 -2.45 2.09 0.90
CA SER A 18 -3.21 3.22 0.36
C SER A 18 -2.33 4.23 -0.35
N PHE A 19 -2.83 4.75 -1.45
CA PHE A 19 -2.12 5.70 -2.31
C PHE A 19 -2.35 7.13 -1.85
N HIS A 20 -1.28 7.92 -1.81
CA HIS A 20 -1.28 9.35 -1.46
C HIS A 20 -0.32 10.08 -2.39
N GLU A 21 -0.50 11.40 -2.54
CA GLU A 21 0.40 12.25 -3.32
C GLU A 21 1.87 12.15 -2.83
N GLN A 22 2.06 11.99 -1.52
CA GLN A 22 3.38 11.87 -0.90
C GLN A 22 3.97 10.45 -1.01
N GLY A 23 3.17 9.46 -1.41
CA GLY A 23 3.56 8.06 -1.54
C GLY A 23 2.55 7.08 -0.97
N ILE A 24 3.03 5.96 -0.42
CA ILE A 24 2.17 4.86 0.04
C ILE A 24 2.11 4.84 1.56
N ALA A 25 0.90 4.79 2.12
CA ALA A 25 0.70 4.44 3.53
C ALA A 25 0.39 2.96 3.65
N PHE A 26 1.05 2.30 4.60
CA PHE A 26 1.01 0.86 4.80
C PHE A 26 0.40 0.53 6.16
N TRP A 27 -0.63 -0.31 6.14
CA TRP A 27 -1.51 -0.58 7.28
C TRP A 27 -1.46 -2.06 7.63
N GLY A 28 -1.29 -2.35 8.92
CA GLY A 28 -1.39 -3.69 9.48
C GLY A 28 -2.82 -3.94 9.93
N VAL A 29 -3.43 -5.00 9.42
CA VAL A 29 -4.88 -5.19 9.48
C VAL A 29 -5.34 -5.69 10.85
N LYS A 30 -4.51 -6.45 11.57
CA LYS A 30 -4.84 -7.01 12.90
C LYS A 30 -5.23 -5.94 13.92
N GLU A 31 -4.55 -4.80 13.91
CA GLU A 31 -4.75 -3.68 14.83
C GLU A 31 -5.26 -2.42 14.11
N PHE A 32 -5.50 -2.54 12.79
CA PHE A 32 -5.80 -1.45 11.87
C PHE A 32 -4.89 -0.22 12.06
N ARG A 33 -3.60 -0.48 12.28
CA ARG A 33 -2.61 0.54 12.60
C ARG A 33 -1.74 0.79 11.37
N GLN A 34 -1.40 2.06 11.14
CA GLN A 34 -0.37 2.39 10.17
C GLN A 34 0.98 1.85 10.65
N VAL A 35 1.55 0.92 9.89
CA VAL A 35 2.83 0.26 10.17
C VAL A 35 3.97 1.11 9.62
N GLN A 36 3.82 1.60 8.39
CA GLN A 36 4.89 2.30 7.69
C GLN A 36 4.33 3.31 6.67
N ARG A 37 5.16 4.26 6.27
CA ARG A 37 4.94 5.09 5.08
C ARG A 37 6.15 4.96 4.15
N PHE A 38 5.89 4.79 2.86
CA PHE A 38 6.90 4.79 1.80
C PHE A 38 6.78 6.11 1.05
N ALA A 39 7.84 6.93 1.11
CA ALA A 39 7.88 8.19 0.39
C ALA A 39 8.24 7.92 -1.08
N HIS A 40 7.25 8.01 -1.96
CA HIS A 40 7.42 7.87 -3.41
C HIS A 40 6.32 8.65 -4.11
N ARG A 41 6.62 9.89 -4.50
CA ARG A 41 5.66 10.78 -5.17
C ARG A 41 5.33 10.26 -6.56
N GLY A 42 4.07 10.39 -6.96
CA GLY A 42 3.61 10.02 -8.31
C GLY A 42 3.37 8.53 -8.52
N VAL A 43 3.34 7.74 -7.45
CA VAL A 43 3.06 6.30 -7.53
C VAL A 43 1.70 6.04 -8.19
N ASN A 44 1.72 5.26 -9.26
CA ASN A 44 0.55 4.84 -10.02
C ASN A 44 0.23 3.35 -9.83
N TYR A 45 1.25 2.53 -9.52
CA TYR A 45 1.11 1.10 -9.30
C TYR A 45 1.94 0.62 -8.12
N ILE A 46 1.44 -0.42 -7.45
CA ILE A 46 2.17 -1.17 -6.43
C ILE A 46 1.97 -2.66 -6.64
N ASP A 47 2.95 -3.45 -6.23
CA ASP A 47 2.82 -4.91 -6.21
C ASP A 47 3.45 -5.51 -4.95
N PHE A 48 2.82 -6.56 -4.45
CA PHE A 48 3.22 -7.26 -3.24
C PHE A 48 3.93 -8.56 -3.61
N SER A 49 5.08 -8.81 -2.98
CA SER A 49 5.67 -10.14 -3.04
C SER A 49 4.68 -11.19 -2.46
N PRO A 50 4.62 -12.42 -3.01
CA PRO A 50 3.72 -13.48 -2.51
C PRO A 50 3.95 -13.82 -1.02
N GLY A 51 5.18 -13.62 -0.54
CA GLY A 51 5.56 -13.82 0.85
C GLY A 51 5.30 -12.63 1.77
N GLU A 52 4.83 -11.49 1.25
CA GLU A 52 4.61 -10.21 1.97
C GLU A 52 5.89 -9.65 2.62
N ARG A 53 7.05 -9.94 2.03
CA ARG A 53 8.36 -9.45 2.51
C ARG A 53 8.80 -8.16 1.83
N TYR A 54 8.33 -7.97 0.60
CA TYR A 54 8.66 -6.82 -0.24
C TYR A 54 7.39 -6.21 -0.81
N LEU A 55 7.43 -4.89 -0.96
CA LEU A 55 6.47 -4.06 -1.67
C LEU A 55 7.24 -3.31 -2.76
N VAL A 56 6.78 -3.42 -4.00
CA VAL A 56 7.31 -2.67 -5.13
C VAL A 56 6.37 -1.51 -5.42
N THR A 57 6.93 -0.34 -5.70
CA THR A 57 6.22 0.89 -6.06
C THR A 57 6.72 1.38 -7.40
N ILE A 58 5.82 1.70 -8.31
CA ILE A 58 6.13 2.10 -9.69
C ILE A 58 5.49 3.48 -9.94
N SER A 59 6.20 4.32 -10.71
CA SER A 59 5.75 5.62 -11.21
C SER A 59 5.92 5.66 -12.72
#